data_AF-A0A9D5K6M5-F1
#
_entry.id   AF-A0A9D5K6M5-F1
#
_cell.length_a   1.000
_cell.length_b   1.000
_cell.length_c   1.000
_cell.angle_alpha   90.00
_cell.angle_beta   90.00
_cell.angle_gamma   90.00
#
_symmetry.space_group_name_H-M   'P 1'
#
loop_
_entity.id
_entity.type
_entity.pdbx_description
1 polymer ?
#
loop_
_entity_poly.entity_id
_entity_poly.type
_entity_poly.pdbx_seq_one_letter_code
_entity_poly.pdbx_strand_id
1 'polypeptide(L)'
;MTKIFPNAYDYRTVNEKIAPKQLAAIEKTLGFEVLPGQRDVFQYFTMTGEKGEPIGTIIAVTQKGEYGAVEIVFGFDTSMVVKGLYVQRARERDRRFKKREFLDLFVGRNAKDALSFDKVYTGEATPGTDAVIRGLKKALVAYDILVLNSAKGKSE
;
A
#
# COMPACT_ATOMS: atom_id res chain seq x y z
N MET A 1 -0.60 -1.08 13.85
CA MET A 1 0.08 -2.29 13.35
C MET A 1 -0.60 -3.55 13.86
N THR A 2 -0.84 -3.67 15.18
CA THR A 2 -1.63 -4.76 15.80
C THR A 2 -3.03 -4.96 15.22
N LYS A 3 -3.67 -3.92 14.67
CA LYS A 3 -4.95 -4.04 13.94
C LYS A 3 -4.91 -4.94 12.71
N ILE A 4 -3.75 -5.07 12.05
CA ILE A 4 -3.59 -5.84 10.81
C ILE A 4 -2.82 -7.14 11.09
N PHE A 5 -1.80 -7.08 11.94
CA PHE A 5 -1.06 -8.24 12.43
C PHE A 5 -1.14 -8.30 13.96
N PRO A 6 -2.21 -8.91 14.52
CA PRO A 6 -2.38 -8.99 15.98
C PRO A 6 -1.31 -9.83 16.67
N ASN A 7 -0.73 -10.80 15.94
CA ASN A 7 0.31 -11.70 16.44
C ASN A 7 1.73 -11.19 16.15
N ALA A 8 1.88 -9.95 15.68
CA ALA A 8 3.21 -9.35 15.54
C ALA A 8 3.80 -9.09 16.93
N TYR A 9 5.02 -9.57 17.15
CA TYR A 9 5.78 -9.30 18.36
C TYR A 9 6.48 -7.93 18.27
N ASP A 10 7.06 -7.62 17.11
CA ASP A 10 7.73 -6.34 16.84
C ASP A 10 7.63 -5.95 15.35
N TYR A 11 8.30 -4.86 14.96
CA TYR A 11 8.43 -4.43 13.58
C TYR A 11 9.79 -3.79 13.31
N ARG A 12 10.21 -3.82 12.04
CA ARG A 12 11.37 -3.07 11.55
C ARG A 12 10.93 -2.05 10.51
N THR A 13 11.30 -0.80 10.73
CA THR A 13 11.14 0.26 9.73
C THR A 13 12.18 0.08 8.63
N VAL A 14 11.75 0.07 7.37
CA VAL A 14 12.63 0.01 6.21
C VAL A 14 12.39 1.23 5.34
N ASN A 15 13.48 1.86 4.89
CA ASN A 15 13.47 3.02 4.01
C ASN A 15 14.26 2.68 2.75
N GLU A 16 13.57 2.54 1.62
CA GLU A 16 14.20 2.34 0.32
C GLU A 16 14.34 3.66 -0.41
N LYS A 17 15.55 3.99 -0.86
CA LYS A 17 15.75 5.14 -1.74
C LYS A 17 15.17 4.84 -3.11
N ILE A 18 14.47 5.81 -3.70
CA ILE A 18 13.86 5.67 -5.01
C ILE A 18 14.79 6.33 -6.03
N ALA A 19 15.49 5.53 -6.84
CA ALA A 19 16.30 6.07 -7.93
C ALA A 19 15.40 6.64 -9.04
N PRO A 20 15.85 7.64 -9.84
CA PRO A 20 15.06 8.22 -10.92
C PRO A 20 14.48 7.19 -11.91
N LYS A 21 15.26 6.15 -12.25
CA LYS A 21 14.80 5.05 -13.11
C LYS A 21 13.68 4.22 -12.46
N GLN A 22 13.74 3.99 -11.15
CA GLN A 22 12.71 3.27 -10.41
C GLN A 22 11.43 4.12 -10.30
N LEU A 23 11.57 5.41 -10.01
CA LEU A 23 10.44 6.35 -10.00
C LEU A 23 9.73 6.38 -11.35
N ALA A 24 10.48 6.52 -12.45
CA ALA A 24 9.93 6.51 -13.79
C ALA A 24 9.21 5.18 -14.12
N ALA A 25 9.74 4.05 -13.67
CA ALA A 25 9.09 2.75 -13.82
C ALA A 25 7.79 2.66 -13.01
N ILE A 26 7.78 3.15 -11.76
CA ILE A 26 6.59 3.21 -10.91
C ILE A 26 5.50 4.05 -11.59
N GLU A 27 5.81 5.28 -11.99
CA GLU A 27 4.84 6.20 -12.60
C GLU A 27 4.33 5.69 -13.95
N LYS A 28 5.21 5.09 -14.77
CA LYS A 28 4.82 4.43 -16.03
C LYS A 28 3.84 3.28 -15.79
N THR A 29 4.09 2.43 -14.79
CA THR A 29 3.21 1.32 -14.45
C THR A 29 1.87 1.79 -13.87
N LEU A 30 1.87 2.88 -13.11
CA LEU A 30 0.66 3.44 -12.50
C LEU A 30 -0.21 4.24 -13.47
N GLY A 31 0.40 4.86 -14.49
CA GLY A 31 -0.27 5.81 -15.37
C GLY A 31 -0.57 7.16 -14.70
N PHE A 32 0.05 7.46 -13.56
CA PHE A 32 -0.02 8.74 -12.87
C PHE A 32 1.24 9.00 -12.05
N GLU A 33 1.48 10.27 -11.76
CA GLU A 33 2.66 10.70 -11.00
C GLU A 33 2.56 10.41 -9.51
N VAL A 34 3.69 10.02 -8.90
CA VAL A 34 3.85 9.94 -7.45
C VAL A 34 3.87 11.36 -6.89
N LEU A 35 3.26 11.57 -5.72
CA LEU A 35 3.22 12.88 -5.08
C LEU A 35 4.66 13.38 -4.79
N PRO A 36 4.97 14.68 -4.96
CA PRO A 36 6.33 15.19 -4.84
C PRO A 36 7.06 14.76 -3.55
N GLY A 37 6.39 14.82 -2.40
CA GLY A 37 6.97 14.41 -1.10
C GLY A 37 7.12 12.90 -0.88
N GLN A 38 6.88 12.08 -1.91
CA GLN A 38 6.96 10.61 -1.85
C GLN A 38 7.91 10.06 -2.94
N ARG A 39 8.67 10.92 -3.62
CA ARG A 39 9.52 10.55 -4.75
C ARG A 39 10.92 10.11 -4.37
N ASP A 40 11.37 10.38 -3.14
CA ASP A 40 12.76 10.15 -2.73
C ASP A 40 12.93 8.86 -1.92
N VAL A 41 11.98 8.56 -1.03
CA VAL A 41 12.05 7.44 -0.10
C VAL A 41 10.71 6.73 -0.05
N PHE A 42 10.76 5.40 -0.20
CA PHE A 42 9.65 4.51 0.04
C PHE A 42 9.84 3.82 1.39
N GLN A 43 8.96 4.12 2.35
CA GLN A 43 8.98 3.55 3.69
C GLN A 43 7.93 2.45 3.85
N TYR A 44 8.31 1.35 4.49
CA TYR A 44 7.42 0.29 4.93
C TYR A 44 7.88 -0.31 6.25
N PHE A 45 7.04 -1.14 6.86
CA PHE A 45 7.31 -1.80 8.13
C PHE A 45 7.24 -3.31 7.94
N THR A 46 8.35 -4.00 8.15
CA THR A 46 8.38 -5.46 8.20
C THR A 46 7.93 -5.89 9.58
N MET A 47 6.79 -6.57 9.67
CA MET A 47 6.26 -7.12 10.91
C MET A 47 7.00 -8.42 11.26
N THR A 48 7.37 -8.61 12.51
CA THR A 48 8.10 -9.79 12.97
C THR A 48 7.36 -10.56 14.06
N GLY A 49 7.46 -11.89 14.02
CA GLY A 49 6.98 -12.78 15.07
C GLY A 49 7.95 -12.84 16.27
N GLU A 50 7.64 -13.69 17.24
CA GLU A 50 8.38 -13.79 18.51
C GLU A 50 9.86 -14.14 18.34
N LYS A 51 10.22 -14.88 17.28
CA LYS A 51 11.61 -15.27 17.00
C LYS A 51 12.29 -14.32 16.02
N GLY A 52 11.68 -13.17 15.74
CA GLY A 52 12.18 -12.17 14.80
C GLY A 52 11.97 -12.50 13.32
N GLU A 53 11.26 -13.59 13.01
CA GLU A 53 10.91 -14.00 11.65
C GLU A 53 9.91 -13.02 11.01
N PRO A 54 10.05 -12.67 9.72
CA PRO A 54 9.08 -11.81 9.06
C PRO A 54 7.74 -12.54 8.89
N ILE A 55 6.65 -11.90 9.34
CA ILE A 55 5.28 -12.43 9.20
C ILE A 55 4.42 -11.63 8.22
N GLY A 56 4.90 -10.46 7.79
CA GLY A 56 4.24 -9.64 6.80
C GLY A 56 4.81 -8.23 6.73
N THR A 57 4.15 -7.40 5.93
CA THR A 57 4.55 -6.00 5.70
C THR A 57 3.35 -5.10 5.93
N ILE A 58 3.57 -3.95 6.57
CA ILE A 58 2.61 -2.84 6.66
C ILE A 58 3.17 -1.64 5.88
N ILE A 59 2.29 -0.96 5.14
CA ILE A 59 2.60 0.29 4.45
C ILE A 59 1.58 1.34 4.86
N ALA A 60 2.08 2.50 5.30
CA ALA A 60 1.28 3.71 5.45
C ALA A 60 1.46 4.55 4.18
N VAL A 61 0.39 4.75 3.43
CA VAL A 61 0.40 5.48 2.16
C VAL A 61 -0.59 6.63 2.20
N THR A 62 -0.17 7.77 1.65
CA THR A 62 -1.03 8.94 1.49
C THR A 62 -1.34 9.15 0.02
N GLN A 63 -2.59 9.47 -0.30
CA GLN A 63 -3.02 9.85 -1.64
C GLN A 63 -3.86 11.13 -1.60
N LYS A 64 -3.84 11.90 -2.69
CA LYS A 64 -4.66 13.12 -2.83
C LYS A 64 -6.14 12.75 -2.98
N GLY A 65 -7.00 13.30 -2.12
CA GLY A 65 -8.45 13.36 -2.26
C GLY A 65 -8.92 14.75 -2.72
N GLU A 66 -10.24 15.00 -2.66
CA GLU A 66 -10.83 16.29 -3.05
C GLU A 66 -10.56 17.38 -1.99
N TYR A 67 -10.67 17.04 -0.71
CA TYR A 67 -10.57 18.00 0.41
C TYR A 67 -9.28 17.84 1.23
N GLY A 68 -8.34 17.03 0.73
CA GLY A 68 -7.01 16.88 1.31
C GLY A 68 -6.45 15.48 1.16
N ALA A 69 -5.42 15.19 1.95
CA ALA A 69 -4.80 13.88 2.01
C ALA A 69 -5.76 12.81 2.57
N VAL A 70 -5.76 11.64 1.92
CA VAL A 70 -6.31 10.38 2.43
C VAL A 70 -5.14 9.49 2.83
N GLU A 71 -5.00 9.27 4.13
CA GLU A 71 -3.95 8.44 4.73
C GLU A 71 -4.53 7.03 4.97
N ILE A 72 -3.90 6.04 4.36
CA ILE A 72 -4.32 4.64 4.36
C ILE A 72 -3.20 3.81 4.97
N VAL A 73 -3.56 2.90 5.87
CA VAL A 73 -2.64 1.88 6.38
C VAL A 73 -3.16 0.54 5.94
N PHE A 74 -2.33 -0.26 5.30
CA PHE A 74 -2.66 -1.62 4.92
C PHE A 74 -1.47 -2.55 5.13
N GLY A 75 -1.71 -3.86 5.11
CA GLY A 75 -0.65 -4.84 5.17
C GLY A 75 -0.99 -6.15 4.50
N PHE A 76 0.04 -6.89 4.14
CA PHE A 76 -0.01 -8.19 3.48
C PHE A 76 0.99 -9.16 4.09
N ASP A 77 0.66 -10.45 4.12
CA ASP A 77 1.54 -11.48 4.66
C ASP A 77 2.71 -11.81 3.72
N THR A 78 3.57 -12.73 4.14
CA THR A 78 4.73 -13.18 3.34
C THR A 78 4.34 -13.87 2.02
N SER A 79 3.08 -14.27 1.86
CA SER A 79 2.51 -14.79 0.61
C SER A 79 1.88 -13.70 -0.26
N MET A 80 2.11 -12.43 0.09
CA MET A 80 1.55 -11.24 -0.57
C MET A 80 0.02 -11.17 -0.48
N VAL A 81 -0.62 -11.83 0.49
CA VAL A 81 -2.08 -11.75 0.68
C VAL A 81 -2.41 -10.60 1.62
N VAL A 82 -3.28 -9.68 1.17
CA VAL A 82 -3.72 -8.54 1.99
C VAL A 82 -4.47 -9.04 3.23
N LYS A 83 -3.99 -8.68 4.43
CA LYS A 83 -4.57 -9.11 5.71
C LYS A 83 -5.52 -8.09 6.31
N GLY A 84 -5.37 -6.83 5.93
CA GLY A 84 -6.21 -5.77 6.45
C GLY A 84 -5.76 -4.40 5.98
N LEU A 85 -6.68 -3.46 6.08
CA LEU A 85 -6.47 -2.05 5.81
C LEU A 85 -7.49 -1.19 6.54
N TYR A 86 -7.13 0.07 6.75
CA TYR A 86 -8.00 1.11 7.28
C TYR A 86 -7.55 2.49 6.82
N VAL A 87 -8.50 3.42 6.78
CA VAL A 87 -8.22 4.84 6.56
C VAL A 87 -7.88 5.47 7.91
N GLN A 88 -6.64 5.91 8.07
CA GLN A 88 -6.17 6.57 9.28
C GLN A 88 -6.71 8.01 9.38
N ARG A 89 -6.64 8.75 8.27
CA ARG A 89 -7.08 10.16 8.22
C ARG A 89 -7.65 10.48 6.83
N ALA A 90 -8.71 11.27 6.81
CA ALA A 90 -9.25 11.84 5.57
C ALA A 90 -10.15 13.04 5.85
N ARG A 91 -10.22 13.98 4.92
CA ARG A 91 -11.07 15.17 4.99
C ARG A 91 -12.26 15.16 4.02
N GLU A 92 -12.38 14.09 3.23
CA GLU A 92 -13.50 13.89 2.31
C GLU A 92 -14.85 13.95 3.02
N ARG A 93 -15.84 14.55 2.33
CA ARG A 93 -17.22 14.65 2.79
C ARG A 93 -17.93 13.31 2.71
N ASP A 94 -17.80 12.62 1.58
CA ASP A 94 -18.16 11.21 1.48
C ASP A 94 -17.32 10.39 2.46
N ARG A 95 -17.90 9.42 3.16
CA ARG A 95 -17.18 8.57 4.13
C ARG A 95 -17.27 7.07 3.82
N ARG A 96 -17.83 6.68 2.66
CA ARG A 96 -18.06 5.26 2.30
C ARG A 96 -16.75 4.49 2.20
N PHE A 97 -15.69 5.12 1.70
CA PHE A 97 -14.36 4.51 1.62
C PHE A 97 -13.70 4.18 2.97
N LYS A 98 -14.27 4.62 4.10
CA LYS A 98 -13.81 4.24 5.45
C LYS A 98 -14.52 3.00 5.99
N LYS A 99 -15.60 2.57 5.33
CA LYS A 99 -16.49 1.50 5.79
C LYS A 99 -15.89 0.14 5.47
N ARG A 100 -16.22 -0.87 6.29
CA ARG A 100 -15.67 -2.23 6.14
C ARG A 100 -16.12 -2.86 4.84
N GLU A 101 -17.36 -2.61 4.45
CA GLU A 101 -17.99 -3.04 3.20
C GLU A 101 -17.16 -2.67 1.96
N PHE A 102 -16.48 -1.52 1.97
CA PHE A 102 -15.55 -1.12 0.91
C PHE A 102 -14.14 -1.67 1.13
N LEU A 103 -13.59 -1.53 2.34
CA LEU A 103 -12.20 -1.90 2.62
C LEU A 103 -11.98 -3.42 2.53
N ASP A 104 -12.94 -4.23 2.96
CA ASP A 104 -12.86 -5.69 2.94
C ASP A 104 -12.89 -6.27 1.52
N LEU A 105 -13.25 -5.47 0.50
CA LEU A 105 -13.12 -5.88 -0.90
C LEU A 105 -11.66 -6.21 -1.28
N PHE A 106 -10.68 -5.64 -0.59
CA PHE A 106 -9.26 -5.85 -0.86
C PHE A 106 -8.63 -6.93 0.03
N VAL A 107 -9.27 -7.30 1.14
CA VAL A 107 -8.74 -8.33 2.05
C VAL A 107 -8.81 -9.70 1.39
N GLY A 108 -7.76 -10.51 1.58
CA GLY A 108 -7.64 -11.83 0.95
C GLY A 108 -7.15 -11.81 -0.49
N ARG A 109 -7.08 -10.63 -1.14
CA ARG A 109 -6.52 -10.51 -2.49
C ARG A 109 -5.00 -10.56 -2.46
N ASN A 110 -4.41 -11.06 -3.55
CA ASN A 110 -2.97 -11.04 -3.72
C ASN A 110 -2.52 -9.64 -4.16
N ALA A 111 -1.52 -9.10 -3.49
CA ALA A 111 -0.91 -7.81 -3.79
C ALA A 111 -0.20 -7.78 -5.15
N LYS A 112 0.15 -8.94 -5.72
CA LYS A 112 0.65 -9.02 -7.11
C LYS A 112 -0.39 -8.60 -8.15
N ASP A 113 -1.68 -8.69 -7.79
CA ASP A 113 -2.79 -8.29 -8.66
C ASP A 113 -3.18 -6.82 -8.48
N ALA A 114 -2.31 -6.01 -7.87
CA ALA A 114 -2.58 -4.61 -7.53
C ALA A 114 -3.19 -3.82 -8.69
N LEU A 115 -2.70 -4.02 -9.92
CA LEU A 115 -3.18 -3.29 -11.09
C LEU A 115 -4.64 -3.58 -11.45
N SER A 116 -5.24 -4.65 -10.93
CA SER A 116 -6.64 -4.99 -11.13
C SER A 116 -7.57 -4.43 -10.04
N PHE A 117 -7.04 -3.75 -9.01
CA PHE A 117 -7.81 -3.30 -7.85
C PHE A 117 -8.89 -2.26 -8.20
N ASP A 118 -8.76 -1.54 -9.31
CA ASP A 118 -9.83 -0.66 -9.82
C ASP A 118 -11.08 -1.42 -10.26
N LYS A 119 -10.95 -2.71 -10.63
CA LYS A 119 -12.08 -3.56 -11.04
C LYS A 119 -12.78 -4.22 -9.87
N VAL A 120 -12.21 -4.14 -8.68
CA VAL A 120 -12.71 -4.78 -7.46
C VAL A 120 -13.93 -4.06 -6.91
N TYR A 121 -13.94 -2.74 -7.01
CA TYR A 121 -15.05 -1.91 -6.56
C TYR A 121 -15.94 -1.53 -7.74
N THR A 122 -17.17 -2.03 -7.73
CA THR A 122 -18.18 -1.77 -8.78
C THR A 122 -19.23 -0.73 -8.36
N GLY A 123 -19.05 -0.12 -7.18
CA GLY A 123 -19.94 0.94 -6.70
C GLY A 123 -19.61 2.30 -7.31
N GLU A 124 -20.31 3.34 -6.84
CA GLU A 124 -20.07 4.71 -7.27
C GLU A 124 -18.65 5.18 -6.90
N ALA A 125 -17.89 5.59 -7.91
CA ALA A 125 -16.57 6.18 -7.72
C ALA A 125 -16.70 7.58 -7.11
N THR A 126 -16.08 7.76 -5.96
CA THR A 126 -15.91 9.05 -5.28
C THR A 126 -14.43 9.39 -5.18
N PRO A 127 -14.08 10.67 -4.94
CA PRO A 127 -12.69 11.04 -4.68
C PRO A 127 -12.03 10.23 -3.55
N GLY A 128 -12.80 9.88 -2.51
CA GLY A 128 -12.33 9.05 -1.41
C GLY A 128 -12.05 7.59 -1.81
N THR A 129 -12.96 6.95 -2.56
CA THR A 129 -12.74 5.56 -3.03
C THR A 129 -11.61 5.49 -4.04
N ASP A 130 -11.50 6.45 -4.95
CA ASP A 130 -10.40 6.54 -5.91
C ASP A 130 -9.05 6.75 -5.21
N ALA A 131 -9.00 7.63 -4.20
CA ALA A 131 -7.79 7.85 -3.42
C ALA A 131 -7.32 6.57 -2.70
N VAL A 132 -8.24 5.76 -2.14
CA VAL A 132 -7.87 4.47 -1.55
C VAL A 132 -7.32 3.51 -2.59
N ILE A 133 -8.03 3.31 -3.70
CA ILE A 133 -7.61 2.37 -4.77
C ILE A 133 -6.25 2.77 -5.33
N ARG A 134 -6.06 4.04 -5.70
CA ARG A 134 -4.78 4.56 -6.20
C ARG A 134 -3.68 4.46 -5.16
N GLY A 135 -3.98 4.73 -3.89
CA GLY A 135 -3.04 4.60 -2.77
C GLY A 135 -2.51 3.17 -2.64
N LEU A 136 -3.40 2.18 -2.65
CA LEU A 136 -3.03 0.76 -2.61
C LEU A 136 -2.21 0.37 -3.83
N LYS A 137 -2.66 0.73 -5.04
CA LYS A 137 -1.95 0.45 -6.30
C LYS A 137 -0.53 1.00 -6.27
N LYS A 138 -0.37 2.28 -5.92
CA LYS A 138 0.92 2.95 -5.82
C LYS A 138 1.85 2.23 -4.84
N ALA A 139 1.37 1.95 -3.64
CA ALA A 139 2.19 1.32 -2.60
C ALA A 139 2.64 -0.10 -3.01
N LEU A 140 1.77 -0.89 -3.62
CA LEU A 140 2.08 -2.25 -4.05
C LEU A 140 3.02 -2.29 -5.26
N VAL A 141 2.83 -1.41 -6.24
CA VAL A 141 3.74 -1.26 -7.38
C VAL A 141 5.12 -0.79 -6.92
N ALA A 142 5.18 0.19 -6.01
CA ALA A 142 6.44 0.65 -5.44
C ALA A 142 7.15 -0.49 -4.67
N TYR A 143 6.42 -1.26 -3.87
CA TYR A 143 6.98 -2.41 -3.15
C TYR A 143 7.54 -3.48 -4.11
N ASP A 144 6.81 -3.81 -5.18
CA ASP A 144 7.30 -4.77 -6.18
C ASP A 144 8.60 -4.31 -6.84
N ILE A 145 8.64 -3.06 -7.31
CA ILE A 145 9.81 -2.51 -8.02
C ILE A 145 11.02 -2.33 -7.10
N LEU A 146 10.80 -1.83 -5.88
CA LEU A 146 11.88 -1.43 -4.98
C LEU A 146 12.38 -2.56 -4.07
N VAL A 147 11.52 -3.51 -3.73
CA VAL A 147 11.83 -4.54 -2.75
C VAL A 147 11.94 -5.91 -3.42
N LEU A 148 10.91 -6.33 -4.16
CA LEU A 148 10.88 -7.68 -4.74
C LEU A 148 11.81 -7.83 -5.94
N ASN A 149 11.79 -6.88 -6.87
CA ASN A 149 12.62 -6.94 -8.07
C ASN A 149 14.08 -6.60 -7.77
N SER A 150 14.35 -5.70 -6.83
CA SER A 150 15.71 -5.42 -6.37
C SER A 150 16.35 -6.58 -5.62
N ALA A 151 15.59 -7.44 -4.94
CA ALA A 151 16.11 -8.65 -4.32
C ALA A 151 16.53 -9.71 -5.37
N LYS A 152 15.81 -9.82 -6.49
CA LYS A 152 16.12 -10.76 -7.58
C LYS A 152 17.43 -10.42 -8.29
N GLY A 153 17.71 -9.14 -8.52
CA GLY A 153 18.94 -8.68 -9.18
C GLY A 153 20.21 -8.67 -8.32
N LYS A 154 20.13 -9.08 -7.04
CA LYS A 154 21.31 -9.26 -6.14
C LYS A 154 21.75 -10.72 -6.03
N SER A 155 21.09 -11.62 -6.76
CA SER A 155 21.34 -13.07 -6.75
C SER A 155 22.03 -13.56 -8.04
N GLU A 156 22.47 -12.64 -8.90
CA GLU A 156 23.30 -12.87 -10.10
C GLU A 156 24.66 -12.20 -9.91
#